data_AF-A0A3M1RAN4-F1
#
_entry.id   AF-A0A3M1RAN4-F1
#
_cell.length_a   1.000
_cell.length_b   1.000
_cell.length_c   1.000
_cell.angle_alpha   90.00
_cell.angle_beta   90.00
_cell.angle_gamma   90.00
#
_symmetry.space_group_name_H-M   'P 1'
#
loop_
_entity.id
_entity.type
_entity.pdbx_description
1 polymer ?
#
loop_
_entity_poly.entity_id
_entity_poly.type
_entity_poly.pdbx_seq_one_letter_code
_entity_poly.pdbx_strand_id
1 'polypeptide(L)'
;MTPLSREEIAERYFEQLPFTPYPVQEEALLAWFSSDQGVLVCAPTGTGKTLIAEAAVFEALHSGTKAYYTTPLIALTEQKFRELQESAVRWGFEATDIGL
;
A
#
# COMPACT_ATOMS: atom_id res chain seq x y z
N MET A 1 22.36 8.89 -2.38
CA MET A 1 21.72 7.79 -1.64
C MET A 1 21.35 6.73 -2.66
N THR A 2 21.68 5.47 -2.41
CA THR A 2 21.20 4.34 -3.22
C THR A 2 19.68 4.22 -3.04
N PRO A 3 18.90 3.98 -4.11
CA PRO A 3 17.47 3.70 -3.95
C PRO A 3 17.27 2.45 -3.09
N LEU A 4 16.22 2.45 -2.27
CA LEU A 4 15.89 1.30 -1.43
C LEU A 4 15.54 0.09 -2.30
N SER A 5 15.98 -1.10 -1.88
CA SER A 5 15.55 -2.35 -2.47
C SER A 5 14.07 -2.62 -2.14
N ARG A 6 13.40 -3.48 -2.92
CA ARG A 6 12.02 -3.89 -2.61
C ARG A 6 11.92 -4.62 -1.28
N GLU A 7 12.98 -5.33 -0.88
CA GLU A 7 13.07 -6.00 0.42
C GLU A 7 13.13 -4.99 1.58
N GLU A 8 13.96 -3.95 1.46
CA GLU A 8 14.03 -2.86 2.46
C GLU A 8 12.69 -2.10 2.55
N ILE A 9 12.00 -1.90 1.43
CA ILE A 9 10.67 -1.30 1.41
C ILE A 9 9.64 -2.22 2.09
N ALA A 10 9.71 -3.53 1.83
CA ALA A 10 8.83 -4.51 2.46
C ALA A 10 8.99 -4.48 3.98
N GLU A 11 10.22 -4.59 4.49
CA GLU A 11 10.52 -4.53 5.92
C GLU A 11 9.94 -3.27 6.57
N ARG A 12 10.19 -2.10 5.97
CA ARG A 12 9.61 -0.83 6.45
C ARG A 12 8.09 -0.85 6.44
N TYR A 13 7.46 -1.45 5.43
CA TYR A 13 6.00 -1.54 5.37
C TYR A 13 5.44 -2.44 6.49
N PHE A 14 6.08 -3.58 6.75
CA PHE A 14 5.70 -4.47 7.85
C PHE A 14 5.84 -3.78 9.23
N GLU A 15 6.86 -2.94 9.42
CA GLU A 15 7.04 -2.14 10.64
C GLU A 15 5.94 -1.08 10.86
N GLN A 16 5.30 -0.62 9.79
CA GLN A 16 4.21 0.36 9.85
C GLN A 16 2.84 -0.27 10.14
N LEU A 17 2.75 -1.61 10.16
CA LEU A 17 1.48 -2.28 10.38
C LEU A 17 1.01 -2.09 11.82
N PRO A 18 -0.25 -1.67 12.04
CA PRO A 18 -0.79 -1.44 13.39
C PRO A 18 -1.05 -2.74 14.16
N PHE A 19 -0.98 -3.89 13.51
CA PHE A 19 -1.21 -5.21 14.07
C PHE A 19 -0.47 -6.27 13.24
N THR A 20 -0.27 -7.45 13.83
CA THR A 20 0.23 -8.62 13.09
C THR A 20 -0.75 -8.99 11.97
N PRO A 21 -0.32 -9.02 10.70
CA PRO A 21 -1.21 -9.29 9.58
C PRO A 21 -1.82 -10.69 9.69
N TYR A 22 -3.04 -10.83 9.18
CA TYR A 22 -3.63 -12.16 9.02
C TYR A 22 -2.86 -12.97 7.97
N PRO A 23 -2.89 -14.31 8.01
CA PRO A 23 -2.13 -15.14 7.06
C PRO A 23 -2.34 -14.78 5.59
N VAL A 24 -3.58 -14.48 5.18
CA VAL A 24 -3.91 -14.08 3.80
C VAL A 24 -3.36 -12.69 3.43
N GLN A 25 -3.21 -11.79 4.40
CA GLN A 25 -2.59 -10.48 4.19
C GLN A 25 -1.09 -10.61 4.06
N GLU A 26 -0.46 -11.37 4.95
CA GLU A 26 0.97 -11.67 4.92
C GLU A 26 1.36 -12.35 3.61
N GLU A 27 0.64 -13.40 3.20
CA GLU A 27 0.85 -14.09 1.93
C GLU A 27 0.77 -13.13 0.74
N ALA A 28 -0.24 -12.25 0.71
CA ALA A 28 -0.42 -11.30 -0.38
C ALA A 28 0.66 -10.21 -0.40
N LEU A 29 1.15 -9.75 0.76
CA LEU A 29 2.25 -8.79 0.87
C LEU A 29 3.56 -9.43 0.42
N LEU A 30 3.86 -10.64 0.88
CA LEU A 30 5.05 -11.38 0.46
C LEU A 30 5.02 -11.62 -1.04
N ALA A 31 3.87 -12.04 -1.60
CA ALA A 31 3.69 -12.18 -3.05
C ALA A 31 3.90 -10.85 -3.79
N TRP A 32 3.41 -9.73 -3.25
CA TRP A 32 3.59 -8.40 -3.84
C TRP A 32 5.07 -8.02 -3.92
N PHE A 33 5.81 -8.11 -2.81
CA PHE A 33 7.20 -7.66 -2.73
C PHE A 33 8.21 -8.62 -3.37
N SER A 34 7.88 -9.91 -3.50
CA SER A 34 8.79 -10.92 -4.10
C SER A 34 8.55 -11.16 -5.59
N SER A 35 7.42 -10.71 -6.15
CA SER A 35 7.07 -10.93 -7.56
C SER A 35 7.35 -9.69 -8.40
N ASP A 36 7.93 -9.87 -9.59
CA ASP A 36 8.03 -8.82 -10.62
C ASP A 36 6.67 -8.55 -11.30
N GLN A 37 5.63 -9.32 -10.98
CA GLN A 37 4.27 -9.18 -11.51
C GLN A 37 3.30 -8.67 -10.42
N GLY A 38 2.07 -8.36 -10.81
CA GLY A 38 1.01 -7.97 -9.88
C GLY A 38 0.39 -9.15 -9.11
N VAL A 39 -0.40 -8.82 -8.10
CA VAL A 39 -1.15 -9.79 -7.27
C VAL A 39 -2.65 -9.57 -7.44
N LEU A 40 -3.41 -10.66 -7.62
CA LEU A 40 -4.88 -10.65 -7.56
C LEU A 40 -5.34 -11.21 -6.22
N VAL A 41 -5.97 -10.37 -5.39
CA VAL A 41 -6.45 -10.78 -4.06
C VAL A 41 -7.96 -11.03 -4.09
N CYS A 42 -8.35 -12.29 -3.93
CA CYS A 42 -9.75 -12.71 -3.83
C CYS A 42 -10.10 -13.01 -2.36
N ALA A 43 -10.57 -11.99 -1.63
CA ALA A 43 -10.96 -12.13 -0.23
C ALA A 43 -12.30 -11.42 0.07
N PRO A 44 -13.09 -11.88 1.06
CA PRO A 44 -14.31 -11.20 1.49
C PRO A 44 -14.08 -9.75 1.93
N THR A 45 -15.16 -8.96 1.96
CA THR A 45 -15.13 -7.62 2.55
C THR A 45 -14.83 -7.73 4.05
N GLY A 46 -14.06 -6.79 4.61
CA GLY A 46 -13.63 -6.82 6.01
C GLY A 46 -12.32 -7.57 6.27
N THR A 47 -11.77 -8.31 5.29
CA THR A 47 -10.48 -9.03 5.44
C THR A 47 -9.25 -8.11 5.28
N GLY A 48 -9.44 -6.78 5.21
CA GLY A 48 -8.32 -5.82 5.15
C GLY A 48 -7.58 -5.78 3.81
N LYS A 49 -8.28 -5.97 2.67
CA LYS A 49 -7.70 -5.81 1.33
C LYS A 49 -7.03 -4.45 1.10
N THR A 50 -7.50 -3.41 1.79
CA THR A 50 -6.92 -2.05 1.72
C THR A 50 -5.45 -2.06 2.15
N LEU A 51 -5.09 -2.78 3.20
CA LEU A 51 -3.71 -2.90 3.67
C LEU A 51 -2.80 -3.50 2.60
N ILE A 52 -3.29 -4.43 1.78
CA ILE A 52 -2.51 -4.99 0.68
C ILE A 52 -2.34 -3.96 -0.45
N ALA A 53 -3.40 -3.23 -0.79
CA ALA A 53 -3.33 -2.19 -1.81
C ALA A 53 -2.45 -1.00 -1.40
N GLU A 54 -2.42 -0.66 -0.11
CA GLU A 54 -1.55 0.37 0.47
C GLU A 54 -0.05 0.05 0.31
N ALA A 55 0.33 -1.24 0.28
CA ALA A 55 1.73 -1.64 0.04
C ALA A 55 2.24 -1.16 -1.32
N ALA A 56 1.39 -1.20 -2.35
CA ALA A 56 1.75 -0.71 -3.69
C ALA A 56 1.93 0.82 -3.71
N VAL A 57 1.13 1.57 -2.93
CA VAL A 57 1.27 3.03 -2.79
C VAL A 57 2.54 3.36 -2.01
N PHE A 58 2.78 2.64 -0.91
CA PHE A 58 3.98 2.79 -0.08
C PHE A 58 5.26 2.56 -0.90
N GLU A 59 5.27 1.51 -1.72
CA GLU A 59 6.38 1.22 -2.63
C GLU A 59 6.56 2.34 -3.67
N ALA A 60 5.47 2.84 -4.25
CA ALA A 60 5.54 3.92 -5.23
C ALA A 60 6.16 5.20 -4.65
N LEU A 61 5.76 5.58 -3.43
CA LEU A 61 6.31 6.74 -2.72
C LEU A 61 7.82 6.60 -2.46
N HIS A 62 8.28 5.42 -2.01
CA HIS A 62 9.70 5.19 -1.72
C HIS A 62 10.57 5.01 -2.97
N SER A 63 10.01 4.48 -4.05
CA SER A 63 10.71 4.26 -5.32
C SER A 63 10.67 5.46 -6.26
N GLY A 64 9.91 6.50 -5.93
CA GLY A 64 9.68 7.65 -6.82
C GLY A 64 8.91 7.28 -8.10
N THR A 65 8.14 6.20 -8.05
CA THR A 65 7.28 5.76 -9.16
C THR A 65 5.83 6.20 -8.94
N LYS A 66 4.92 5.85 -9.86
CA LYS A 66 3.50 6.25 -9.79
C LYS A 66 2.62 5.04 -9.55
N ALA A 67 1.71 5.15 -8.58
CA ALA A 67 0.61 4.22 -8.36
C ALA A 67 -0.73 4.90 -8.68
N TYR A 68 -1.64 4.16 -9.30
CA TYR A 68 -3.03 4.59 -9.54
C TYR A 68 -3.97 3.77 -8.66
N TYR A 69 -4.62 4.43 -7.70
CA TYR A 69 -5.63 3.80 -6.86
C TYR A 69 -7.02 4.06 -7.46
N THR A 70 -7.66 3.02 -8.00
CA THR A 70 -8.97 3.14 -8.65
C THR A 70 -10.07 2.54 -7.79
N THR A 71 -11.24 3.18 -7.80
CA THR A 71 -12.45 2.67 -7.16
C THR A 71 -13.62 2.76 -8.13
N PRO A 72 -14.67 1.95 -7.96
CA PRO A 72 -15.80 1.95 -8.90
C PRO A 72 -16.75 3.14 -8.72
N LEU A 73 -16.64 3.94 -7.64
CA LEU A 73 -17.58 5.01 -7.29
C LEU A 73 -16.84 6.26 -6.78
N ILE A 74 -17.26 7.45 -7.21
CA ILE A 74 -16.63 8.73 -6.81
C ILE A 74 -16.60 8.90 -5.29
N ALA A 75 -17.69 8.56 -4.59
CA ALA A 75 -17.76 8.65 -3.13
C ALA A 75 -16.71 7.76 -2.43
N LEU A 76 -16.41 6.58 -3.00
CA LEU A 76 -15.36 5.71 -2.48
C LEU A 76 -13.97 6.26 -2.80
N THR A 77 -13.80 6.91 -3.94
CA THR A 77 -12.56 7.61 -4.29
C THR A 77 -12.26 8.71 -3.27
N GLU A 78 -13.22 9.57 -2.91
CA GLU A 78 -13.01 10.62 -1.91
C GLU A 78 -12.68 10.07 -0.52
N GLN A 79 -13.31 8.96 -0.12
CA GLN A 79 -12.98 8.29 1.13
C GLN A 79 -11.55 7.76 1.10
N LYS A 80 -11.19 7.01 0.05
CA LYS A 80 -9.86 6.39 -0.07
C LYS A 80 -8.75 7.41 -0.27
N PHE A 81 -9.02 8.53 -0.92
CA PHE A 81 -8.09 9.63 -1.05
C PHE A 81 -7.67 10.18 0.33
N ARG A 82 -8.63 10.46 1.21
CA ARG A 82 -8.35 10.92 2.58
C ARG A 82 -7.59 9.88 3.40
N GLU A 83 -8.03 8.62 3.36
CA GLU A 83 -7.35 7.51 4.06
C GLU A 83 -5.89 7.36 3.59
N LEU A 84 -5.63 7.48 2.28
CA LEU A 84 -4.27 7.39 1.73
C LEU A 84 -3.40 8.59 2.11
N GLN A 85 -3.96 9.80 2.18
CA GLN A 85 -3.24 10.97 2.68
C GLN A 85 -2.82 10.79 4.14
N GLU A 86 -3.71 10.28 4.99
CA GLU A 86 -3.40 9.96 6.39
C GLU A 86 -2.32 8.87 6.49
N SER A 87 -2.42 7.83 5.66
CA SER A 87 -1.40 6.78 5.57
C SER A 87 -0.04 7.33 5.11
N ALA A 88 0.00 8.20 4.10
CA ALA A 88 1.24 8.83 3.63
C ALA A 88 1.95 9.62 4.73
N VAL A 89 1.19 10.43 5.50
CA VAL A 89 1.73 11.16 6.65
C VAL A 89 2.30 10.21 7.71
N ARG A 90 1.58 9.12 8.02
CA ARG A 90 2.07 8.10 8.95
C ARG A 90 3.38 7.46 8.47
N TRP A 91 3.54 7.29 7.16
CA TRP A 91 4.74 6.73 6.54
C TRP A 91 5.90 7.72 6.39
N GLY A 92 5.72 8.98 6.82
CA GLY A 92 6.76 10.02 6.76
C GLY A 92 6.81 10.81 5.45
N PHE A 93 5.74 10.78 4.66
CA PHE A 93 5.56 11.59 3.45
C PHE A 93 4.60 12.76 3.68
N GLU A 94 4.54 13.69 2.75
CA GLU A 94 3.57 14.78 2.80
C GLU A 94 2.22 14.29 2.28
N ALA A 95 1.13 14.79 2.86
CA ALA A 95 -0.22 14.46 2.37
C ALA A 95 -0.42 14.86 0.90
N THR A 96 0.34 15.85 0.42
CA THR A 96 0.34 16.33 -0.97
C THR A 96 1.05 15.40 -1.94
N ASP A 97 1.79 14.41 -1.45
CA ASP A 97 2.39 13.36 -2.31
C ASP A 97 1.32 12.40 -2.84
N ILE A 98 0.11 12.42 -2.25
CA ILE A 98 -1.09 11.76 -2.77
C ILE A 98 -1.96 12.82 -3.48
N GLY A 99 -2.10 12.68 -4.80
CA GLY A 99 -2.92 13.55 -5.65
C GLY A 99 -4.21 12.91 -6.15
N LEU A 100 -5.08 13.75 -6.73
CA LEU A 100 -6.23 13.33 -7.55
C LEU A 100 -5.86 13.32 -9.04
#